data_AF-G5AIF8-F1
#
_entry.id   AF-G5AIF8-F1
#
_cell.length_a   1.000
_cell.length_b   1.000
_cell.length_c   1.000
_cell.angle_alpha   90.00
_cell.angle_beta   90.00
_cell.angle_gamma   90.00
#
_symmetry.space_group_name_H-M   'P 1'
#
loop_
_entity.id
_entity.type
_entity.pdbx_description
1 polymer ?
#
loop_
_entity_poly.entity_id
_entity_poly.type
_entity_poly.pdbx_seq_one_letter_code
_entity_poly.pdbx_strand_id
1 'polypeptide(L)'
;KIEQIRALFRCDCKKFWANGWICSHVVAAMARKKQFVLSVVMATLPTTMLSGGQRKIPGVLYADDPNNRTLTVPSLIRRMMKQPHFYYPHGWKIAKEMTMEINGEEEELFAVGKIRSYSQNGGIYKWLVVFEHGVNEFFECEELAQLIVSSRQSGLDV
;
A
#
# COMPACT_ATOMS: atom_id res chain seq x y z
N LYS A 1 2.20 -9.14 -28.54
CA LYS A 1 1.36 -8.15 -29.28
C LYS A 1 1.71 -6.69 -28.95
N ILE A 2 1.77 -6.25 -27.68
CA ILE A 2 2.18 -4.87 -27.33
C ILE A 2 3.66 -4.57 -27.62
N GLU A 3 4.55 -5.54 -27.42
CA GLU A 3 6.00 -5.37 -27.66
C GLU A 3 6.33 -5.08 -29.14
N GLN A 4 5.61 -5.71 -30.06
CA GLN A 4 5.72 -5.46 -31.50
C GLN A 4 5.30 -4.02 -31.86
N ILE A 5 4.24 -3.50 -31.23
CA ILE A 5 3.79 -2.10 -31.42
C ILE A 5 4.85 -1.13 -30.87
N ARG A 6 5.45 -1.43 -29.72
CA ARG A 6 6.53 -0.61 -29.13
C ARG A 6 7.83 -0.63 -29.94
N ALA A 7 8.09 -1.70 -30.69
CA ALA A 7 9.21 -1.76 -31.62
C ALA A 7 8.95 -0.93 -32.89
N LEU A 8 7.72 -0.94 -33.39
CA LEU A 8 7.34 -0.23 -34.63
C LEU A 8 7.03 1.25 -34.43
N PHE A 9 6.50 1.65 -33.27
CA PHE A 9 6.11 3.01 -32.96
C PHE A 9 6.75 3.48 -31.66
N ARG A 10 7.74 4.37 -31.80
CA ARG A 10 8.35 5.10 -30.68
C ARG A 10 7.89 6.55 -30.75
N CYS A 11 7.35 7.05 -29.64
CA CYS A 11 7.00 8.46 -29.51
C CYS A 11 7.91 9.12 -28.48
N ASP A 12 8.27 10.36 -28.74
CA ASP A 12 9.08 11.23 -27.90
C ASP A 12 8.26 11.99 -26.83
N CYS A 13 6.95 11.77 -26.75
CA CYS A 13 6.13 12.49 -25.79
C CYS A 13 6.40 12.03 -24.35
N LYS A 14 6.26 12.97 -23.40
CA LYS A 14 6.49 12.74 -21.96
C LYS A 14 5.77 11.50 -21.43
N LYS A 15 4.52 11.26 -21.88
CA LYS A 15 3.76 10.08 -21.45
C LYS A 15 4.47 8.78 -21.89
N PHE A 16 4.82 8.66 -23.16
CA PHE A 16 5.49 7.46 -23.69
C PHE A 16 6.84 7.21 -22.99
N TRP A 17 7.65 8.26 -22.78
CA TRP A 17 8.92 8.13 -22.06
C TRP A 17 8.77 7.79 -20.57
N ALA A 18 7.81 8.40 -19.87
CA ALA A 18 7.69 8.25 -18.43
C ALA A 18 7.11 6.90 -17.99
N ASN A 19 6.27 6.27 -18.82
CA ASN A 19 5.56 5.05 -18.41
C ASN A 19 5.51 3.95 -19.49
N GLY A 20 6.00 4.20 -20.71
CA GLY A 20 5.99 3.23 -21.81
C GLY A 20 4.58 2.93 -22.36
N TRP A 21 3.57 3.75 -22.04
CA TRP A 21 2.21 3.55 -22.51
C TRP A 21 2.02 4.10 -23.93
N ILE A 22 1.12 3.45 -24.67
CA ILE A 22 0.69 3.90 -25.99
C ILE A 22 0.00 5.26 -25.84
N CYS A 23 0.61 6.30 -26.39
CA CYS A 23 0.07 7.66 -26.36
C CYS A 23 -0.84 7.92 -27.57
N SER A 24 -1.61 9.01 -27.53
CA SER A 24 -2.48 9.41 -28.65
C SER A 24 -1.74 9.58 -29.97
N HIS A 25 -0.47 9.99 -29.96
CA HIS A 25 0.36 10.11 -31.16
C HIS A 25 0.62 8.75 -31.82
N VAL A 26 0.92 7.72 -31.02
CA VAL A 26 1.12 6.34 -31.53
C VAL A 26 -0.18 5.79 -32.11
N VAL A 27 -1.31 6.01 -31.44
CA VAL A 27 -2.64 5.61 -31.93
C VAL A 27 -2.97 6.31 -33.27
N ALA A 28 -2.70 7.61 -33.37
CA ALA A 28 -2.92 8.37 -34.60
C ALA A 28 -2.02 7.89 -35.76
N ALA A 29 -0.76 7.56 -35.47
CA ALA A 29 0.17 7.02 -36.47
C ALA A 29 -0.27 5.64 -36.97
N MET A 30 -0.69 4.76 -36.06
CA MET A 30 -1.24 3.44 -36.40
C MET A 30 -2.52 3.54 -37.23
N ALA A 31 -3.41 4.48 -36.91
CA ALA A 31 -4.62 4.76 -37.69
C ALA A 31 -4.28 5.26 -39.11
N ARG A 32 -3.30 6.18 -39.25
CA ARG A 32 -2.80 6.63 -40.56
C ARG A 32 -2.18 5.50 -41.37
N LYS A 33 -1.50 4.56 -40.72
CA LYS A 33 -0.92 3.36 -41.35
C LYS A 33 -1.96 2.26 -41.62
N LYS A 34 -3.25 2.51 -41.37
CA LYS A 34 -4.37 1.57 -41.55
C LYS A 34 -4.15 0.22 -40.83
N GLN A 35 -3.39 0.22 -39.74
CA GLN A 35 -3.13 -1.01 -38.95
C GLN A 35 -4.33 -1.42 -38.09
N PHE A 36 -5.26 -0.49 -37.87
CA PHE A 36 -6.59 -0.77 -37.35
C PHE A 36 -7.56 0.29 -37.90
N VAL A 37 -8.85 -0.05 -37.91
CA VAL A 37 -9.91 0.90 -38.26
C VAL A 37 -10.29 1.67 -37.00
N LEU A 38 -9.97 2.97 -36.96
CA LEU A 38 -10.16 3.80 -35.77
C LEU A 38 -11.61 3.81 -35.27
N SER A 39 -12.59 3.82 -36.18
CA SER A 39 -14.01 3.75 -35.81
C SER A 39 -14.37 2.45 -35.09
N VAL A 40 -13.85 1.31 -35.54
CA VAL A 40 -14.06 0.00 -34.90
C VAL A 40 -13.41 -0.05 -33.53
N VAL A 41 -12.18 0.48 -33.41
CA VAL A 41 -11.45 0.52 -32.15
C VAL A 41 -12.11 1.46 -31.14
N MET A 42 -12.61 2.62 -31.55
CA MET A 42 -13.36 3.52 -30.68
C MET A 42 -14.71 2.94 -30.23
N ALA A 43 -15.35 2.11 -31.06
CA ALA A 43 -16.60 1.44 -30.71
C ALA A 43 -16.41 0.22 -29.77
N THR A 44 -15.21 -0.36 -29.74
CA THR A 44 -14.91 -1.59 -28.99
C THR A 44 -14.09 -1.35 -27.73
N LEU A 45 -13.24 -0.33 -27.72
CA LEU A 45 -12.48 0.04 -26.53
C LEU A 45 -13.37 0.85 -25.58
N PRO A 46 -13.38 0.52 -24.28
CA PRO A 46 -14.06 1.35 -23.30
C PRO A 46 -13.41 2.75 -23.33
N THR A 47 -14.23 3.76 -23.64
CA THR A 47 -13.84 5.19 -23.62
C THR A 47 -13.64 5.70 -22.20
N THR A 48 -14.13 4.96 -21.21
CA THR A 48 -13.91 5.18 -19.79
C THR A 48 -12.70 4.38 -19.31
N MET A 49 -11.80 5.05 -18.58
CA MET A 49 -10.69 4.42 -17.90
C MET A 49 -11.21 3.25 -17.03
N LEU A 50 -10.64 2.05 -17.19
CA LEU A 50 -11.02 0.90 -16.36
C LEU A 50 -10.95 1.29 -14.88
N SER A 51 -12.07 1.20 -14.18
CA SER A 51 -12.14 1.48 -12.76
C SER A 51 -11.21 0.53 -11.99
N GLY A 52 -10.29 1.09 -11.20
CA GLY A 52 -9.43 0.32 -10.28
C GLY A 52 -7.98 0.10 -10.72
N GLY A 53 -7.57 0.47 -11.94
CA GLY A 53 -6.26 0.09 -12.47
C GLY A 53 -5.09 1.06 -12.23
N GLN A 54 -5.35 2.34 -11.93
CA GLN A 54 -4.28 3.33 -11.86
C GLN A 54 -4.31 4.09 -10.54
N ARG A 55 -3.37 3.75 -9.64
CA ARG A 55 -3.08 4.60 -8.48
C ARG A 55 -2.69 5.97 -9.03
N LYS A 56 -3.40 7.01 -8.62
CA LYS A 56 -2.91 8.38 -8.82
C LYS A 56 -1.54 8.45 -8.18
N ILE A 57 -0.54 8.88 -8.94
CA ILE A 57 0.79 9.17 -8.37
C ILE A 57 0.54 10.28 -7.34
N PRO A 58 0.84 10.05 -6.05
CA PRO A 58 0.60 11.07 -5.05
C PRO A 58 1.43 12.31 -5.36
N GLY A 59 0.85 13.50 -5.17
CA GLY A 59 1.59 14.75 -5.29
C GLY A 59 2.65 14.87 -4.20
N VAL A 60 3.62 15.78 -4.37
CA VAL A 60 4.74 15.98 -3.42
C VAL A 60 4.25 16.25 -2.00
N LEU A 61 3.15 17.01 -1.85
CA LEU A 61 2.55 17.36 -0.55
C LEU A 61 1.67 16.24 0.06
N TYR A 62 1.49 15.11 -0.63
CA TYR A 62 0.66 14.02 -0.13
C TYR A 62 1.26 13.37 1.13
N ALA A 63 2.58 13.39 1.28
CA ALA A 63 3.24 12.90 2.48
C ALA A 63 2.91 13.76 3.72
N ASP A 64 2.58 15.04 3.53
CA ASP A 64 2.25 15.97 4.61
C ASP A 64 0.75 15.99 4.95
N ASP A 65 -0.11 15.49 4.04
CA ASP A 65 -1.55 15.42 4.24
C ASP A 65 -1.87 14.55 5.48
N PRO A 66 -2.55 15.10 6.51
CA PRO A 66 -2.89 14.35 7.72
C PRO A 66 -3.83 13.15 7.47
N ASN A 67 -4.51 13.10 6.32
CA ASN A 67 -5.38 12.00 5.91
C ASN A 67 -4.72 11.11 4.85
N ASN A 68 -3.40 11.21 4.66
CA ASN A 68 -2.72 10.35 3.73
C ASN A 68 -2.84 8.87 4.11
N ARG A 69 -2.90 8.02 3.08
CA ARG A 69 -2.98 6.57 3.24
C ARG A 69 -1.60 5.90 3.18
N THR A 70 -0.52 6.67 3.33
CA THR A 70 0.83 6.11 3.48
C THR A 70 0.94 5.43 4.84
N LEU A 71 1.76 4.39 4.89
CA LEU A 71 2.11 3.67 6.12
C LEU A 71 3.55 4.04 6.50
N THR A 72 3.79 5.32 6.81
CA THR A 72 5.05 5.77 7.42
C THR A 72 4.83 5.97 8.91
N VAL A 73 5.87 5.76 9.73
CA VAL A 73 5.77 5.91 11.19
C VAL A 73 5.15 7.26 11.61
N PRO A 74 5.60 8.43 11.08
CA PRO A 74 5.01 9.72 11.46
C PRO A 74 3.54 9.86 11.04
N SER A 75 3.16 9.31 9.88
CA SER A 75 1.77 9.35 9.41
C SER A 75 0.84 8.49 10.27
N LEU A 76 1.32 7.32 10.71
CA LEU A 76 0.60 6.40 11.59
C LEU A 76 0.39 7.02 12.96
N ILE A 77 1.45 7.54 13.59
CA ILE A 77 1.37 8.21 14.90
C ILE A 77 0.36 9.37 14.84
N ARG A 78 0.47 10.24 13.82
CA ARG A 78 -0.43 11.38 13.65
C ARG A 78 -1.90 10.94 13.53
N ARG A 79 -2.17 9.87 12.77
CA ARG A 79 -3.53 9.34 12.55
C ARG A 79 -4.08 8.65 13.79
N MET A 80 -3.29 7.80 14.44
CA MET A 80 -3.66 7.06 15.64
C MET A 80 -3.93 8.00 16.83
N MET A 81 -3.15 9.08 16.97
CA MET A 81 -3.35 10.07 18.03
C MET A 81 -4.54 11.01 17.76
N LYS A 82 -4.80 11.38 16.50
CA LYS A 82 -5.89 12.31 16.15
C LYS A 82 -7.28 11.66 16.25
N GLN A 83 -7.40 10.41 15.82
CA GLN A 83 -8.67 9.67 15.82
C GLN A 83 -8.46 8.20 16.19
N PRO A 84 -8.21 7.90 17.48
CA PRO A 84 -7.89 6.56 17.94
C PRO A 84 -9.00 5.54 17.66
N HIS A 85 -10.26 5.97 17.60
CA HIS A 85 -11.41 5.10 17.33
C HIS A 85 -11.69 4.87 15.84
N PHE A 86 -11.48 5.89 14.99
CA PHE A 86 -11.83 5.83 13.56
C PHE A 86 -10.71 5.17 12.72
N TYR A 87 -9.46 5.43 13.07
CA TYR A 87 -8.29 4.83 12.45
C TYR A 87 -7.72 3.66 13.24
N TYR A 88 -8.51 3.13 14.17
CA TYR A 88 -8.16 1.99 14.98
C TYR A 88 -7.73 0.82 14.06
N PRO A 89 -6.46 0.36 14.11
CA PRO A 89 -5.93 -0.70 13.22
C PRO A 89 -6.41 -2.10 13.66
N HIS A 90 -7.69 -2.21 14.04
CA HIS A 90 -8.29 -3.44 14.53
C HIS A 90 -8.08 -4.58 13.54
N GLY A 91 -7.59 -5.71 14.04
CA GLY A 91 -7.41 -6.93 13.25
C GLY A 91 -6.18 -6.91 12.33
N TRP A 92 -5.43 -5.81 12.27
CA TRP A 92 -4.15 -5.77 11.56
C TRP A 92 -3.19 -6.77 12.20
N LYS A 93 -2.42 -7.46 11.35
CA LYS A 93 -1.38 -8.41 11.78
C LYS A 93 -0.07 -7.67 11.95
N ILE A 94 0.61 -7.91 13.06
CA ILE A 94 1.98 -7.45 13.28
C ILE A 94 2.88 -8.62 13.64
N ALA A 95 4.13 -8.58 13.22
CA ALA A 95 5.19 -9.48 13.66
C ALA A 95 6.09 -8.73 14.65
N LYS A 96 6.44 -9.40 15.74
CA LYS A 96 7.43 -8.94 16.70
C LYS A 96 8.40 -10.10 16.98
N GLU A 97 9.68 -9.77 17.07
CA GLU A 97 10.71 -10.70 17.52
C GLU A 97 10.53 -10.96 19.01
N MET A 98 10.44 -12.23 19.38
CA MET A 98 10.23 -12.70 20.74
C MET A 98 11.06 -13.94 20.99
N THR A 99 11.58 -14.05 22.21
CA THR A 99 12.12 -15.32 22.72
C THR A 99 10.94 -16.16 23.21
N MET A 100 10.78 -17.35 22.64
CA MET A 100 9.77 -18.31 23.05
C MET A 100 10.43 -19.63 23.41
N GLU A 101 10.00 -20.22 24.51
CA GLU A 101 10.42 -21.56 24.90
C GLU A 101 9.61 -22.57 24.09
N ILE A 102 10.25 -23.21 23.11
CA ILE A 102 9.66 -24.28 22.30
C ILE A 102 10.39 -25.57 22.65
N ASN A 103 9.65 -26.56 23.15
CA ASN A 103 10.19 -27.87 23.53
C ASN A 103 11.34 -27.82 24.59
N GLY A 104 11.40 -26.77 25.43
CA GLY A 104 12.40 -26.63 26.48
C GLY A 104 13.70 -25.93 26.05
N GLU A 105 13.74 -25.40 24.82
CA GLU A 105 14.81 -24.52 24.33
C GLU A 105 14.25 -23.12 24.04
N GLU A 106 14.98 -22.08 24.42
CA GLU A 106 14.64 -20.70 24.07
C GLU A 106 15.03 -20.42 22.62
N GLU A 107 14.03 -20.22 21.75
CA GLU A 107 14.22 -19.83 20.37
C GLU A 107 13.78 -18.38 20.14
N GLU A 108 14.58 -17.61 19.40
CA GLU A 108 14.22 -16.28 18.91
C GLU A 108 13.39 -16.41 17.63
N LEU A 109 12.13 -15.98 17.68
CA LEU A 109 11.16 -16.15 16.61
C LEU A 109 10.36 -14.89 16.38
N PHE A 110 9.93 -14.68 15.13
CA PHE A 110 8.95 -13.66 14.81
C PHE A 110 7.54 -14.18 15.08
N ALA A 111 6.99 -13.85 16.23
CA ALA A 111 5.61 -14.17 16.53
C ALA A 111 4.65 -13.16 15.91
N VAL A 112 3.62 -13.68 15.25
CA VAL A 112 2.58 -12.89 14.60
C VAL A 112 1.41 -12.71 15.56
N GLY A 113 0.96 -11.48 15.71
CA GLY A 113 -0.16 -11.10 16.55
C GLY A 113 -1.15 -10.19 15.84
N LYS A 114 -2.32 -10.03 16.45
CA LYS A 114 -3.39 -9.16 15.94
C LYS A 114 -3.71 -8.06 16.94
N ILE A 115 -3.87 -6.84 16.44
CA ILE A 115 -4.31 -5.70 17.24
C ILE A 115 -5.80 -5.89 17.59
N ARG A 116 -6.16 -5.90 18.88
CA ARG A 116 -7.50 -6.29 19.39
C ARG A 116 -8.27 -5.20 20.11
N SER A 117 -7.61 -4.47 21.01
CA SER A 117 -8.21 -3.29 21.65
C SER A 117 -7.18 -2.19 21.83
N TYR A 118 -7.58 -1.08 22.45
CA TYR A 118 -6.68 -0.07 22.98
C TYR A 118 -7.20 0.38 24.35
N SER A 119 -6.32 0.90 25.18
CA SER A 119 -6.61 1.54 26.45
C SER A 119 -6.10 2.97 26.43
N GLN A 120 -6.82 3.87 27.10
CA GLN A 120 -6.37 5.23 27.33
C GLN A 120 -6.22 5.43 28.84
N ASN A 121 -5.01 5.74 29.29
CA ASN A 121 -4.74 6.05 30.69
C ASN A 121 -3.86 7.29 30.79
N GLY A 122 -4.32 8.32 31.50
CA GLY A 122 -3.57 9.57 31.67
C GLY A 122 -3.22 10.32 30.37
N GLY A 123 -4.00 10.14 29.30
CA GLY A 123 -3.72 10.74 27.98
C GLY A 123 -2.74 9.94 27.12
N ILE A 124 -2.19 8.84 27.62
CA ILE A 124 -1.35 7.91 26.86
C ILE A 124 -2.25 6.80 26.30
N TYR A 125 -2.16 6.61 24.99
CA TYR A 125 -2.84 5.51 24.30
C TYR A 125 -1.90 4.31 24.20
N LYS A 126 -2.43 3.13 24.57
CA LYS A 126 -1.76 1.84 24.40
C LYS A 126 -2.66 0.87 23.65
N TRP A 127 -2.11 0.09 22.74
CA TRP A 127 -2.84 -0.88 21.93
C TRP A 127 -2.54 -2.30 22.38
N LEU A 128 -3.59 -3.07 22.62
CA LEU A 128 -3.47 -4.48 22.95
C LEU A 128 -3.28 -5.30 21.68
N VAL A 129 -2.24 -6.11 21.66
CA VAL A 129 -1.96 -7.09 20.62
C VAL A 129 -2.00 -8.48 21.24
N VAL A 130 -2.72 -9.38 20.57
CA VAL A 130 -2.86 -10.78 20.96
C VAL A 130 -2.08 -11.63 19.96
N PHE A 131 -1.01 -12.28 20.43
CA PHE A 131 -0.17 -13.18 19.65
C PHE A 131 -0.74 -14.60 19.62
N GLU A 132 -0.37 -15.40 18.60
CA GLU A 132 -0.95 -16.74 18.36
C GLU A 132 -0.75 -17.73 19.52
N HIS A 133 0.25 -17.51 20.39
CA HIS A 133 0.51 -18.34 21.57
C HIS A 133 -0.18 -17.85 22.87
N GLY A 134 -1.19 -16.97 22.76
CA GLY A 134 -1.94 -16.45 23.90
C GLY A 134 -1.20 -15.37 24.70
N VAL A 135 -0.02 -14.95 24.24
CA VAL A 135 0.72 -13.81 24.78
C VAL A 135 -0.02 -12.52 24.37
N ASN A 136 -0.32 -11.70 25.37
CA ASN A 136 -1.02 -10.43 25.21
C ASN A 136 -0.10 -9.31 25.67
N GLU A 137 0.15 -8.33 24.80
CA GLU A 137 1.06 -7.22 25.11
C GLU A 137 0.44 -5.89 24.71
N PHE A 138 0.74 -4.85 25.49
CA PHE A 138 0.29 -3.47 25.24
C PHE A 138 1.45 -2.65 24.67
N PHE A 139 1.23 -2.07 23.49
CA PHE A 139 2.20 -1.24 22.79
C PHE A 139 1.81 0.23 22.82
N GLU A 140 2.77 1.12 23.06
CA GLU A 140 2.56 2.55 22.89
C GLU A 140 2.45 2.94 21.41
N CYS A 141 1.94 4.13 21.12
CA CYS A 141 1.64 4.56 19.76
C CYS A 141 2.85 4.47 18.81
N GLU A 142 4.02 4.93 19.28
CA GLU A 142 5.24 4.96 18.49
C GLU A 142 5.79 3.56 18.22
N GLU A 143 5.86 2.73 19.25
CA GLU A 143 6.31 1.33 19.15
C GLU A 143 5.40 0.53 18.21
N LEU A 144 4.08 0.67 18.36
CA LEU A 144 3.13 0.01 17.49
C LEU A 144 3.27 0.49 16.03
N ALA A 145 3.46 1.79 15.80
CA ALA A 145 3.66 2.32 14.46
C ALA A 145 4.93 1.76 13.79
N GLN A 146 6.01 1.60 14.55
CA GLN A 146 7.23 0.96 14.05
C GLN A 146 6.98 -0.52 13.70
N LEU A 147 6.30 -1.28 14.56
CA LEU A 147 5.95 -2.67 14.32
C LEU A 147 5.04 -2.85 13.09
N ILE A 148 4.07 -1.96 12.88
CA ILE A 148 3.21 -1.96 11.68
C ILE A 148 4.05 -1.79 10.41
N VAL A 149 4.99 -0.84 10.42
CA VAL A 149 5.84 -0.56 9.26
C VAL A 149 6.80 -1.70 9.00
N SER A 150 7.47 -2.25 10.03
CA SER A 150 8.37 -3.39 9.87
C SER A 150 7.62 -4.64 9.39
N SER A 151 6.45 -4.94 9.97
CA SER A 151 5.58 -6.03 9.54
C SER A 151 5.20 -5.91 8.07
N ARG A 152 4.87 -4.70 7.62
CA ARG A 152 4.54 -4.44 6.22
C ARG A 152 5.74 -4.65 5.30
N GLN A 153 6.94 -4.24 5.73
CA GLN A 153 8.19 -4.47 4.99
C GLN A 153 8.54 -5.96 4.90
N SER A 154 8.20 -6.74 5.93
CA SER A 154 8.34 -8.19 5.96
C SER A 154 7.25 -8.94 5.16
N GLY A 155 6.30 -8.21 4.55
CA GLY A 155 5.28 -8.78 3.67
C GLY A 155 3.98 -9.20 4.36
N LEU A 156 3.78 -8.85 5.64
CA LEU A 156 2.49 -9.04 6.29
C LEU A 156 1.41 -8.13 5.68
N ASP A 157 0.17 -8.62 5.71
CA ASP A 157 -0.98 -7.82 5.34
C ASP A 157 -1.44 -7.02 6.57
N VAL A 158 -1.15 -5.72 6.49
CA VAL A 158 -1.37 -4.72 7.53
C VAL A 158 -2.21 -3.60 6.93
#